data_AF-A0A1S8KJQ5-F1
#
_entry.id   AF-A0A1S8KJQ5-F1
#
_cell.length_a   1.000
_cell.length_b   1.000
_cell.length_c   1.000
_cell.angle_alpha   90.00
_cell.angle_beta   90.00
_cell.angle_gamma   90.00
#
_symmetry.space_group_name_H-M   'P 1'
#
loop_
_entity.id
_entity.type
_entity.pdbx_description
1 polymer ?
#
loop_
_entity_poly.entity_id
_entity_poly.type
_entity_poly.pdbx_seq_one_letter_code
_entity_poly.pdbx_strand_id
1 'polypeptide(L)'
;MIPRIYSPTETDFSTNGLGILKDTTKCEIYEVANGKYELELEYPLGTRFDEYFENDYQIKAKSNDQEEYHIFFIDDKDIDTFLDTVTIYAQSRTNRLGRRAVTFAGVDSKTGREAMAIIENNMDKKSDIRLYSDITTVSSTTFEARNVLNCIAGEQGSLLQYWGGEIKREPFKLSLLKRRGRDNIGTIRYGKDLSGLKVKLDWTGVKTRIIPYADPQSDAGTTSRIYGSPVDSEYINNYPDVYTEHVQFTEEQGVKDVN
;
A
#
# COMPACT_ATOMS: atom_id res chain seq x y z
N MET A 1 4.71 12.23 -21.24
CA MET A 1 6.11 11.75 -21.38
C MET A 1 6.04 10.40 -22.08
N ILE A 2 6.91 10.12 -23.06
CA ILE A 2 6.97 8.77 -23.64
C ILE A 2 7.74 7.84 -22.68
N PRO A 3 7.23 6.63 -22.39
CA PRO A 3 7.91 5.67 -21.51
C PRO A 3 9.31 5.27 -22.03
N ARG A 4 10.20 4.93 -21.10
CA ARG A 4 11.58 4.49 -21.38
C ARG A 4 11.87 3.21 -20.63
N ILE A 5 12.58 2.30 -21.28
CA ILE A 5 12.95 1.00 -20.71
C ILE A 5 14.42 0.97 -20.30
N TYR A 6 14.68 0.33 -19.16
CA TYR A 6 15.99 0.25 -18.52
C TYR A 6 16.24 -1.17 -18.02
N SER A 7 17.52 -1.49 -17.81
CA SER A 7 17.93 -2.78 -17.31
C SER A 7 17.46 -3.02 -15.86
N PRO A 8 17.37 -4.28 -15.42
CA PRO A 8 17.04 -4.62 -14.03
C PRO A 8 17.91 -3.95 -12.96
N THR A 9 19.18 -3.73 -13.27
CA THR A 9 20.19 -3.18 -12.37
C THR A 9 20.37 -1.67 -12.50
N GLU A 10 19.63 -1.01 -13.40
CA GLU A 10 19.74 0.44 -13.58
C GLU A 10 19.40 1.21 -12.31
N THR A 11 20.22 2.21 -12.02
CA THR A 11 20.05 3.14 -10.89
C THR A 11 20.09 4.61 -11.32
N ASP A 12 20.57 4.91 -12.54
CA ASP A 12 20.57 6.26 -13.11
C ASP A 12 19.53 6.37 -14.24
N PHE A 13 18.52 7.21 -14.00
CA PHE A 13 17.41 7.43 -14.93
C PHE A 13 17.49 8.79 -15.63
N SER A 14 18.68 9.41 -15.65
CA SER A 14 18.93 10.66 -16.38
C SER A 14 19.03 10.46 -17.90
N THR A 15 19.38 9.24 -18.34
CA THR A 15 19.55 8.88 -19.76
C THR A 15 18.30 8.22 -20.34
N ASN A 16 18.34 7.83 -21.61
CA ASN A 16 17.27 7.07 -22.26
C ASN A 16 17.32 5.55 -22.00
N GLY A 17 18.29 5.07 -21.21
CA GLY A 17 18.42 3.64 -20.90
C GLY A 17 18.61 2.79 -22.16
N LEU A 18 17.87 1.68 -22.23
CA LEU A 18 17.85 0.77 -23.37
C LEU A 18 17.03 1.32 -24.56
N GLY A 19 16.18 2.30 -24.29
CA GLY A 19 15.54 3.12 -25.31
C GLY A 19 14.20 3.72 -24.92
N ILE A 20 13.68 4.52 -25.84
CA ILE A 20 12.37 5.17 -25.74
C ILE A 20 11.34 4.27 -26.42
N LEU A 21 10.27 3.92 -25.68
CA LEU A 21 9.15 3.10 -26.16
C LEU A 21 8.18 3.98 -26.97
N LYS A 22 8.64 4.50 -28.10
CA LYS A 22 7.91 5.46 -28.94
C LYS A 22 6.62 4.89 -29.55
N ASP A 23 6.55 3.58 -29.74
CA ASP A 23 5.42 2.90 -30.39
C ASP A 23 4.40 2.39 -29.34
N THR A 24 4.46 2.89 -28.10
CA THR A 24 3.51 2.57 -27.03
C THR A 24 2.10 2.99 -27.46
N THR A 25 1.17 2.03 -27.52
CA THR A 25 -0.22 2.28 -27.91
C THR A 25 -1.07 2.70 -26.72
N LYS A 26 -0.76 2.17 -25.53
CA LYS A 26 -1.45 2.45 -24.27
C LYS A 26 -0.45 2.47 -23.11
N CYS A 27 -0.59 3.42 -22.18
CA CYS A 27 0.19 3.46 -20.94
C CYS A 27 -0.67 4.06 -19.84
N GLU A 28 -1.21 3.22 -18.98
CA GLU A 28 -2.06 3.61 -17.86
C GLU A 28 -1.36 3.33 -16.54
N ILE A 29 -1.56 4.24 -15.58
CA ILE A 29 -0.95 4.15 -14.27
C ILE A 29 -2.08 4.21 -13.24
N TYR A 30 -2.08 3.23 -12.35
CA TYR A 30 -3.11 2.99 -11.36
C TYR A 30 -2.53 3.16 -9.96
N GLU A 31 -3.02 4.15 -9.21
CA GLU A 31 -2.60 4.40 -7.83
C GLU A 31 -3.80 4.32 -6.88
N VAL A 32 -3.69 3.51 -5.83
CA VAL A 32 -4.67 3.39 -4.75
C VAL A 32 -4.04 3.88 -3.45
N ALA A 33 -4.78 4.70 -2.69
CA ALA A 33 -4.32 5.21 -1.39
C ALA A 33 -3.94 4.06 -0.46
N ASN A 34 -2.72 4.11 0.11
CA ASN A 34 -2.11 3.04 0.91
C ASN A 34 -2.06 1.66 0.24
N GLY A 35 -2.36 1.57 -1.05
CA GLY A 35 -2.48 0.34 -1.80
C GLY A 35 -1.48 0.27 -2.93
N LYS A 36 -1.92 -0.28 -4.06
CA LYS A 36 -1.10 -0.54 -5.24
C LYS A 36 -0.73 0.73 -6.00
N TYR A 37 0.42 0.68 -6.67
CA TYR A 37 0.88 1.69 -7.60
C TYR A 37 1.53 0.99 -8.79
N GLU A 38 0.77 0.86 -9.85
CA GLU A 38 1.01 -0.08 -10.96
C GLU A 38 0.95 0.65 -12.30
N LEU A 39 1.60 0.07 -13.29
CA LEU A 39 1.60 0.50 -14.67
C LEU A 39 1.15 -0.66 -15.56
N GLU A 40 0.27 -0.35 -16.50
CA GLU A 40 -0.15 -1.22 -17.60
C GLU A 40 0.25 -0.53 -18.90
N LEU A 41 1.10 -1.19 -19.70
CA LEU A 41 1.62 -0.64 -20.95
C LEU A 41 1.44 -1.62 -22.09
N GLU A 42 0.84 -1.18 -23.18
CA GLU A 42 0.67 -1.97 -24.39
C GLU A 42 1.69 -1.53 -25.45
N TYR A 43 2.36 -2.50 -26.07
CA TYR A 43 3.41 -2.28 -27.07
C TYR A 43 3.30 -3.30 -28.21
N PRO A 44 3.66 -2.96 -29.46
CA PRO A 44 3.68 -3.92 -30.56
C PRO A 44 4.76 -5.00 -30.40
N LEU A 45 4.49 -6.20 -30.93
CA LEU A 45 5.46 -7.29 -31.06
C LEU A 45 6.36 -7.11 -32.30
N GLY A 46 7.43 -7.89 -32.37
CA GLY A 46 8.38 -7.90 -33.48
C GLY A 46 9.35 -6.73 -33.44
N THR A 47 9.51 -6.08 -32.29
CA THR A 47 10.37 -4.91 -32.14
C THR A 47 11.70 -5.27 -31.50
N ARG A 48 12.66 -4.34 -31.57
CA ARG A 48 13.95 -4.50 -30.87
C ARG A 48 13.82 -4.53 -29.34
N PHE A 49 12.65 -4.22 -28.78
CA PHE A 49 12.43 -4.13 -27.33
C PHE A 49 11.85 -5.42 -26.73
N ASP A 50 11.43 -6.37 -27.57
CA ASP A 50 10.74 -7.58 -27.12
C ASP A 50 11.58 -8.38 -26.10
N GLU A 51 12.91 -8.40 -26.26
CA GLU A 51 13.85 -9.04 -25.32
C GLU A 51 13.96 -8.34 -23.96
N TYR A 52 13.45 -7.11 -23.82
CA TYR A 52 13.48 -6.35 -22.57
C TYR A 52 12.15 -6.36 -21.83
N PHE A 53 11.09 -6.90 -22.41
CA PHE A 53 9.82 -7.09 -21.73
C PHE A 53 9.88 -8.36 -20.90
N GLU A 54 10.76 -8.37 -19.91
CA GLU A 54 11.02 -9.50 -19.03
C GLU A 54 11.01 -9.03 -17.57
N ASN A 55 10.83 -9.99 -16.66
CA ASN A 55 10.78 -9.70 -15.23
C ASN A 55 11.99 -8.85 -14.79
N ASP A 56 11.71 -7.90 -13.91
CA ASP A 56 12.64 -6.92 -13.35
C ASP A 56 13.18 -5.83 -14.26
N TYR A 57 12.96 -5.87 -15.58
CA TYR A 57 13.22 -4.69 -16.41
C TYR A 57 12.38 -3.51 -15.93
N GLN A 58 12.87 -2.30 -16.14
CA GLN A 58 12.31 -1.11 -15.50
C GLN A 58 11.77 -0.14 -16.53
N ILE A 59 10.59 0.42 -16.24
CA ILE A 59 9.92 1.40 -17.07
C ILE A 59 9.85 2.72 -16.31
N LYS A 60 10.46 3.77 -16.88
CA LYS A 60 10.28 5.16 -16.44
C LYS A 60 9.11 5.77 -17.19
N ALA A 61 8.11 6.26 -16.46
CA ALA A 61 6.93 6.90 -17.03
C ALA A 61 6.51 8.11 -16.19
N LYS A 62 5.70 9.01 -16.77
CA LYS A 62 5.08 10.11 -16.01
C LYS A 62 3.77 9.60 -15.41
N SER A 63 3.69 9.56 -14.09
CA SER A 63 2.55 9.03 -13.34
C SER A 63 1.35 9.95 -13.29
N ASN A 64 1.58 11.23 -13.02
CA ASN A 64 0.56 12.24 -12.84
C ASN A 64 1.13 13.62 -13.18
N ASP A 65 0.29 14.66 -13.12
CA ASP A 65 0.71 16.01 -13.48
C ASP A 65 1.63 16.69 -12.46
N GLN A 66 1.71 16.17 -11.23
CA GLN A 66 2.50 16.76 -10.14
C GLN A 66 3.93 16.21 -10.09
N GLU A 67 4.11 14.94 -10.41
CA GLU A 67 5.38 14.25 -10.36
C GLU A 67 6.07 14.29 -11.73
N GLU A 68 7.39 14.46 -11.73
CA GLU A 68 8.17 14.49 -12.97
C GLU A 68 8.14 13.11 -13.64
N TYR A 69 8.42 12.06 -12.87
CA TYR A 69 8.39 10.67 -13.29
C TYR A 69 8.25 9.72 -12.10
N HIS A 70 7.87 8.48 -12.39
CA HIS A 70 8.01 7.34 -11.51
C HIS A 70 8.72 6.18 -12.22
N ILE A 71 9.15 5.17 -11.47
CA ILE A 71 9.80 3.98 -11.99
C ILE A 71 8.98 2.76 -11.58
N PHE A 72 8.68 1.89 -12.56
CA PHE A 72 8.01 0.63 -12.36
C PHE A 72 8.93 -0.50 -12.82
N PHE A 73 8.92 -1.65 -12.16
CA PHE A 73 9.58 -2.86 -12.66
C PHE A 73 8.54 -3.84 -13.16
N ILE A 74 8.82 -4.48 -14.29
CA ILE A 74 7.96 -5.47 -14.92
C ILE A 74 7.92 -6.71 -14.02
N ASP A 75 6.71 -7.15 -13.69
CA ASP A 75 6.45 -8.38 -12.95
C ASP A 75 5.61 -9.39 -13.74
N ASP A 76 4.89 -8.94 -14.76
CA ASP A 76 4.08 -9.82 -15.61
C ASP A 76 3.92 -9.27 -17.04
N LYS A 77 3.57 -10.15 -17.99
CA LYS A 77 3.22 -9.78 -19.35
C LYS A 77 2.23 -10.74 -19.99
N ASP A 78 1.38 -10.20 -20.84
CA ASP A 78 0.49 -10.95 -21.73
C ASP A 78 0.84 -10.69 -23.19
N ILE A 79 0.95 -11.75 -24.00
CA ILE A 79 1.28 -11.67 -25.42
C ILE A 79 0.05 -12.07 -26.24
N ASP A 80 -0.41 -11.18 -27.12
CA ASP A 80 -1.46 -11.44 -28.10
C ASP A 80 -0.84 -11.49 -29.51
N THR A 81 -0.69 -12.70 -30.04
CA THR A 81 -0.13 -12.92 -31.39
C THR A 81 -1.14 -12.71 -32.52
N PHE A 82 -2.43 -12.52 -32.21
CA PHE A 82 -3.43 -12.18 -33.22
C PHE A 82 -3.45 -10.67 -33.47
N LEU A 83 -3.30 -9.88 -32.40
CA LEU A 83 -3.20 -8.42 -32.48
C LEU A 83 -1.75 -7.93 -32.67
N ASP A 84 -0.77 -8.82 -32.61
CA ASP A 84 0.67 -8.52 -32.61
C ASP A 84 1.05 -7.52 -31.50
N THR A 85 0.53 -7.72 -30.29
CA THR A 85 0.78 -6.86 -29.13
C THR A 85 1.28 -7.62 -27.90
N VAL A 86 1.97 -6.90 -27.02
CA VAL A 86 2.31 -7.32 -25.66
C VAL A 86 1.77 -6.28 -24.68
N THR A 87 1.07 -6.77 -23.65
CA THR A 87 0.65 -5.98 -22.50
C THR A 87 1.61 -6.26 -21.36
N ILE A 88 2.20 -5.22 -20.81
CA ILE A 88 3.21 -5.26 -19.75
C ILE A 88 2.55 -4.76 -18.47
N TYR A 89 2.63 -5.57 -17.43
CA TYR A 89 2.24 -5.20 -16.07
C TYR A 89 3.50 -4.95 -15.25
N ALA A 90 3.51 -3.82 -14.56
CA ALA A 90 4.66 -3.40 -13.77
C ALA A 90 4.23 -2.76 -12.45
N GLN A 91 4.99 -3.03 -11.40
CA GLN A 91 4.77 -2.45 -10.07
C GLN A 91 5.76 -1.34 -9.77
N SER A 92 5.36 -0.39 -8.91
CA SER A 92 6.25 0.65 -8.40
C SER A 92 7.58 0.07 -7.91
N ARG A 93 8.70 0.70 -8.29
CA ARG A 93 10.06 0.31 -7.85
C ARG A 93 10.18 0.12 -6.34
N THR A 94 9.44 0.89 -5.55
CA THR A 94 9.41 0.75 -4.09
C THR A 94 8.98 -0.64 -3.62
N ASN A 95 8.21 -1.40 -4.41
CA ASN A 95 7.82 -2.77 -4.07
C ASN A 95 9.01 -3.74 -4.08
N ARG A 96 10.19 -3.37 -4.62
CA ARG A 96 11.44 -4.14 -4.46
C ARG A 96 11.90 -4.24 -3.00
N LEU A 97 11.43 -3.35 -2.11
CA LEU A 97 11.61 -3.52 -0.67
C LEU A 97 10.95 -4.81 -0.16
N GLY A 98 9.97 -5.35 -0.88
CA GLY A 98 9.38 -6.68 -0.64
C GLY A 98 10.37 -7.83 -0.84
N ARG A 99 11.59 -7.58 -1.34
CA ARG A 99 12.68 -8.55 -1.45
C ARG A 99 13.76 -8.33 -0.38
N ARG A 100 13.43 -7.58 0.68
CA ARG A 100 14.26 -7.34 1.85
C ARG A 100 13.53 -7.83 3.09
N ALA A 101 14.31 -8.27 4.06
CA ALA A 101 13.81 -8.74 5.32
C ALA A 101 14.48 -7.99 6.47
N VAL A 102 13.76 -7.84 7.56
CA VAL A 102 14.26 -7.39 8.85
C VAL A 102 14.39 -8.62 9.72
N THR A 103 15.62 -8.94 10.14
CA THR A 103 15.85 -10.07 11.06
C THR A 103 15.27 -9.75 12.44
N PHE A 104 15.60 -8.58 12.97
CA PHE A 104 15.03 -8.07 14.21
C PHE A 104 15.06 -6.53 14.20
N ALA A 105 13.95 -5.90 14.57
CA ALA A 105 13.88 -4.46 14.82
C ALA A 105 12.94 -4.20 16.00
N GLY A 106 13.54 -3.84 17.14
CA GLY A 106 12.81 -3.32 18.30
C GLY A 106 12.60 -1.82 18.16
N VAL A 107 11.34 -1.41 18.06
CA VAL A 107 10.94 0.00 18.06
C VAL A 107 10.25 0.25 19.39
N ASP A 108 10.92 0.94 20.32
CA ASP A 108 10.36 1.28 21.62
C ASP A 108 10.25 2.79 21.80
N SER A 109 9.02 3.27 21.95
CA SER A 109 8.68 4.65 22.24
C SER A 109 9.32 5.61 21.24
N LYS A 110 9.13 5.32 19.94
CA LYS A 110 9.71 6.05 18.82
C LYS A 110 8.69 6.73 17.94
N THR A 111 9.10 7.85 17.35
CA THR A 111 8.35 8.51 16.27
C THR A 111 8.34 7.66 15.00
N GLY A 112 7.39 7.91 14.09
CA GLY A 112 7.33 7.19 12.80
C GLY A 112 8.61 7.39 11.98
N ARG A 113 9.26 8.56 12.11
CA ARG A 113 10.56 8.86 11.52
C ARG A 113 11.67 7.96 12.06
N GLU A 114 11.77 7.84 13.38
CA GLU A 114 12.76 6.98 14.03
C GLU A 114 12.48 5.50 13.73
N ALA A 115 11.22 5.07 13.73
CA ALA A 115 10.81 3.71 13.39
C ALA A 115 11.23 3.32 11.97
N MET A 116 10.97 4.18 10.97
CA MET A 116 11.43 3.98 9.59
C MET A 116 12.97 3.87 9.49
N ALA A 117 13.70 4.71 10.23
CA ALA A 117 15.16 4.66 10.25
C ALA A 117 15.70 3.37 10.90
N ILE A 118 15.05 2.87 11.95
CA ILE A 118 15.38 1.59 12.59
C ILE A 118 15.17 0.45 11.59
N ILE A 119 14.02 0.40 10.90
CA ILE A 119 13.74 -0.62 9.87
C ILE A 119 14.81 -0.56 8.77
N GLU A 120 15.14 0.64 8.28
CA GLU A 120 16.12 0.80 7.22
C GLU A 120 17.52 0.31 7.60
N ASN A 121 17.94 0.54 8.85
CA ASN A 121 19.23 0.11 9.36
C ASN A 121 19.30 -1.40 9.66
N ASN A 122 18.16 -2.05 9.85
CA ASN A 122 18.07 -3.48 10.20
C ASN A 122 17.64 -4.37 9.02
N MET A 123 17.67 -3.86 7.79
CA MET A 123 17.47 -4.69 6.60
C MET A 123 18.64 -5.68 6.42
N ASP A 124 18.32 -6.89 5.97
CA ASP A 124 19.28 -7.94 5.58
C ASP A 124 20.33 -7.45 4.57
N LYS A 125 19.93 -6.55 3.67
CA LYS A 125 20.81 -5.90 2.70
C LYS A 125 20.35 -4.47 2.47
N LYS A 126 21.31 -3.54 2.41
CA LYS A 126 21.03 -2.14 2.05
C LYS A 126 20.25 -2.04 0.75
N SER A 127 19.25 -1.17 0.75
CA SER A 127 18.47 -0.79 -0.44
C SER A 127 18.89 0.60 -0.90
N ASP A 128 18.77 0.86 -2.20
CA ASP A 128 18.82 2.18 -2.80
C ASP A 128 17.51 2.97 -2.56
N ILE A 129 16.45 2.30 -2.14
CA ILE A 129 15.17 2.91 -1.78
C ILE A 129 15.22 3.31 -0.31
N ARG A 130 15.12 4.61 -0.05
CA ARG A 130 15.13 5.18 1.30
C ARG A 130 13.76 5.05 1.98
N LEU A 131 13.76 4.86 3.29
CA LEU A 131 12.54 4.96 4.10
C LEU A 131 12.46 6.34 4.75
N TYR A 132 11.25 6.90 4.82
CA TYR A 132 11.03 8.21 5.43
C TYR A 132 9.68 8.30 6.13
N SER A 133 9.60 9.15 7.16
CA SER A 133 8.33 9.57 7.74
C SER A 133 8.45 10.97 8.37
N ASP A 134 7.34 11.69 8.38
CA ASP A 134 7.15 12.95 9.10
C ASP A 134 6.20 12.81 10.30
N ILE A 135 5.75 11.59 10.60
CA ILE A 135 4.82 11.31 11.69
C ILE A 135 5.55 11.41 13.03
N THR A 136 5.06 12.31 13.87
CA THR A 136 5.58 12.57 15.22
C THR A 136 4.90 11.75 16.31
N THR A 137 3.82 11.03 15.98
CA THR A 137 3.18 10.08 16.91
C THR A 137 4.21 9.09 17.41
N VAL A 138 4.19 8.82 18.71
CA VAL A 138 5.11 7.88 19.36
C VAL A 138 4.38 6.57 19.59
N SER A 139 4.99 5.46 19.20
CA SER A 139 4.47 4.11 19.45
C SER A 139 5.63 3.11 19.58
N SER A 140 5.27 1.86 19.86
CA SER A 140 6.20 0.74 19.98
C SER A 140 5.72 -0.45 19.16
N THR A 141 6.66 -1.18 18.57
CA THR A 141 6.41 -2.46 17.88
C THR A 141 7.72 -3.25 17.80
N THR A 142 7.62 -4.55 17.55
CA THR A 142 8.79 -5.39 17.31
C THR A 142 8.56 -6.20 16.04
N PHE A 143 9.55 -6.17 15.15
CA PHE A 143 9.55 -6.99 13.94
C PHE A 143 10.64 -8.05 14.05
N GLU A 144 10.29 -9.29 13.79
CA GLU A 144 11.22 -10.41 13.75
C GLU A 144 10.95 -11.26 12.51
N ALA A 145 12.00 -11.51 11.71
CA ALA A 145 11.94 -12.23 10.44
C ALA A 145 10.80 -11.74 9.52
N ARG A 146 10.65 -10.42 9.38
CA ARG A 146 9.55 -9.80 8.62
C ARG A 146 10.02 -9.16 7.31
N ASN A 147 9.13 -9.17 6.33
CA ASN A 147 9.31 -8.41 5.10
C ASN A 147 9.27 -6.90 5.39
N VAL A 148 10.15 -6.12 4.73
CA VAL A 148 10.19 -4.66 4.96
C VAL A 148 8.86 -3.98 4.62
N LEU A 149 8.18 -4.39 3.55
CA LEU A 149 6.87 -3.83 3.22
C LEU A 149 5.85 -4.14 4.31
N ASN A 150 5.82 -5.37 4.84
CA ASN A 150 4.89 -5.76 5.91
C ASN A 150 5.15 -4.98 7.21
N CYS A 151 6.41 -4.66 7.53
CA CYS A 151 6.73 -3.76 8.64
C CYS A 151 6.11 -2.36 8.46
N ILE A 152 5.99 -1.88 7.22
CA ILE A 152 5.43 -0.57 6.91
C ILE A 152 3.91 -0.63 6.83
N ALA A 153 3.36 -1.58 6.06
CA ALA A 153 1.93 -1.80 5.88
C ALA A 153 1.67 -3.23 5.37
N GLY A 154 0.59 -3.85 5.84
CA GLY A 154 0.13 -5.16 5.35
C GLY A 154 -0.06 -6.22 6.42
N GLU A 155 0.43 -5.99 7.63
CA GLU A 155 0.26 -6.91 8.76
C GLU A 155 -0.04 -6.16 10.07
N GLN A 156 -0.52 -6.92 11.05
CA GLN A 156 -0.71 -6.43 12.42
C GLN A 156 0.63 -5.97 13.01
N GLY A 157 0.62 -4.83 13.70
CA GLY A 157 1.82 -4.22 14.27
C GLY A 157 2.66 -3.39 13.30
N SER A 158 2.22 -3.26 12.04
CA SER A 158 2.89 -2.42 11.04
C SER A 158 2.83 -0.93 11.39
N LEU A 159 3.76 -0.15 10.81
CA LEU A 159 3.83 1.28 11.05
C LEU A 159 2.54 2.00 10.66
N LEU A 160 1.93 1.62 9.53
CA LEU A 160 0.66 2.19 9.10
C LEU A 160 -0.46 1.96 10.11
N GLN A 161 -0.48 0.82 10.81
CA GLN A 161 -1.51 0.53 11.81
C GLN A 161 -1.30 1.33 13.11
N TYR A 162 -0.07 1.39 13.62
CA TYR A 162 0.21 1.97 14.94
C TYR A 162 0.53 3.48 14.91
N TRP A 163 1.11 3.98 13.82
CA TRP A 163 1.40 5.41 13.65
C TRP A 163 0.36 6.11 12.77
N GLY A 164 -0.38 5.37 11.94
CA GLY A 164 -1.30 5.92 10.97
C GLY A 164 -0.60 6.52 9.75
N GLY A 165 -1.32 7.34 8.99
CA GLY A 165 -0.79 8.13 7.89
C GLY A 165 -1.09 7.58 6.49
N GLU A 166 -0.38 8.14 5.52
CA GLU A 166 -0.57 7.95 4.09
C GLU A 166 0.77 7.61 3.44
N ILE A 167 0.79 6.50 2.70
CA ILE A 167 1.97 6.04 1.96
C ILE A 167 2.15 6.90 0.70
N LYS A 168 3.37 7.40 0.53
CA LYS A 168 3.84 8.03 -0.70
C LYS A 168 5.00 7.25 -1.28
N ARG A 169 4.88 6.88 -2.56
CA ARG A 169 5.90 6.18 -3.32
C ARG A 169 6.56 7.15 -4.29
N GLU A 170 7.86 7.32 -4.15
CA GLU A 170 8.73 8.08 -5.05
C GLU A 170 9.76 7.12 -5.67
N PRO A 171 10.42 7.48 -6.79
CA PRO A 171 11.34 6.58 -7.50
C PRO A 171 12.36 5.84 -6.61
N PHE A 172 12.90 6.54 -5.61
CA PHE A 172 13.94 6.03 -4.70
C PHE A 172 13.59 6.21 -3.22
N LYS A 173 12.31 6.40 -2.90
CA LYS A 173 11.90 6.67 -1.51
C LYS A 173 10.48 6.19 -1.26
N LEU A 174 10.29 5.46 -0.17
CA LEU A 174 9.00 5.08 0.37
C LEU A 174 8.77 5.88 1.66
N SER A 175 7.72 6.71 1.65
CA SER A 175 7.40 7.57 2.78
C SER A 175 6.08 7.17 3.43
N LEU A 176 6.02 7.20 4.76
CA LEU A 176 4.77 7.20 5.52
C LEU A 176 4.53 8.60 6.08
N LEU A 177 3.60 9.33 5.47
CA LEU A 177 3.36 10.75 5.74
C LEU A 177 2.13 10.93 6.61
N LYS A 178 2.11 11.96 7.46
CA LYS A 178 0.90 12.33 8.21
C LYS A 178 -0.26 12.70 7.27
N ARG A 179 0.06 13.37 6.15
CA ARG A 179 -0.86 13.75 5.10
C ARG A 179 -0.08 13.93 3.79
N ARG A 180 -0.44 13.19 2.75
CA ARG A 180 0.11 13.31 1.39
C ARG A 180 -0.57 14.44 0.62
N GLY A 181 -1.88 14.57 0.80
CA GLY A 181 -2.70 15.59 0.13
C GLY A 181 -2.40 17.01 0.61
N ARG A 182 -2.66 17.98 -0.26
CA ARG A 182 -2.66 19.41 0.06
C ARG A 182 -4.04 20.00 -0.18
N ASP A 183 -4.38 21.05 0.55
CA ASP A 183 -5.62 21.79 0.32
C ASP A 183 -5.51 22.54 -1.01
N ASN A 184 -6.18 22.03 -2.04
CA ASN A 184 -6.34 22.73 -3.30
C ASN A 184 -7.70 23.43 -3.29
N ILE A 185 -7.72 24.75 -3.48
CA ILE A 185 -8.95 25.54 -3.62
C ILE A 185 -9.51 25.34 -5.04
N GLY A 186 -9.97 24.11 -5.33
CA GLY A 186 -10.62 23.76 -6.58
C GLY A 186 -12.05 23.31 -6.31
N THR A 187 -13.03 23.88 -7.02
CA THR A 187 -14.41 23.37 -6.98
C THR A 187 -14.69 22.58 -8.25
N ILE A 188 -14.85 21.27 -8.13
CA ILE A 188 -15.34 20.43 -9.24
C ILE A 188 -16.84 20.63 -9.35
N ARG A 189 -17.33 21.03 -10.52
CA ARG A 189 -18.77 21.27 -10.77
C ARG A 189 -19.28 20.45 -11.94
N TYR A 190 -20.46 19.85 -11.75
CA TYR A 190 -21.19 19.17 -12.82
C TYR A 190 -21.44 20.11 -14.01
N GLY A 191 -21.23 19.63 -15.23
CA GLY A 191 -21.37 20.42 -16.46
C GLY A 191 -20.23 21.42 -16.73
N LYS A 192 -19.19 21.45 -15.89
CA LYS A 192 -17.92 22.14 -16.16
C LYS A 192 -16.79 21.11 -16.29
N ASP A 193 -16.12 20.84 -15.19
CA ASP A 193 -14.92 20.01 -15.12
C ASP A 193 -15.23 18.51 -14.89
N LEU A 194 -16.52 18.17 -14.78
CA LEU A 194 -17.01 16.82 -14.50
C LEU A 194 -17.87 16.32 -15.66
N SER A 195 -17.33 15.38 -16.45
CA SER A 195 -18.04 14.73 -17.56
C SER A 195 -19.16 13.80 -17.09
N GLY A 196 -19.00 13.19 -15.91
CA GLY A 196 -20.00 12.33 -15.29
C GLY A 196 -19.66 12.01 -13.84
N LEU A 197 -20.70 11.69 -13.06
CA LEU A 197 -20.58 11.24 -11.67
C LEU A 197 -21.33 9.92 -11.54
N LYS A 198 -20.61 8.84 -11.20
CA LYS A 198 -21.23 7.58 -10.84
C LYS A 198 -21.06 7.37 -9.33
N VAL A 199 -22.18 7.30 -8.61
CA VAL A 199 -22.19 7.03 -7.17
C VAL A 199 -22.69 5.61 -6.97
N LYS A 200 -21.89 4.78 -6.29
CA LYS A 200 -22.32 3.47 -5.77
C LYS A 200 -22.40 3.58 -4.27
N LEU A 201 -23.60 3.38 -3.71
CA LEU A 201 -23.81 3.29 -2.28
C LEU A 201 -24.02 1.82 -1.92
N ASP A 202 -23.28 1.33 -0.92
CA ASP A 202 -23.35 -0.04 -0.44
C ASP A 202 -23.51 -0.01 1.09
N TRP A 203 -24.63 -0.53 1.57
CA TRP A 203 -24.99 -0.54 2.99
C TRP A 203 -24.81 -1.92 3.64
N THR A 204 -24.28 -2.91 2.91
CA THR A 204 -24.13 -4.29 3.39
C THR A 204 -23.27 -4.37 4.67
N GLY A 205 -22.32 -3.44 4.83
CA GLY A 205 -21.41 -3.37 5.97
C GLY A 205 -21.88 -2.53 7.16
N VAL A 206 -23.04 -1.85 7.11
CA VAL A 206 -23.46 -0.93 8.19
C VAL A 206 -23.60 -1.68 9.52
N LYS A 207 -23.04 -1.09 10.58
CA LYS A 207 -23.16 -1.53 11.97
C LYS A 207 -23.45 -0.32 12.84
N THR A 208 -24.48 -0.43 13.66
CA THR A 208 -24.89 0.64 14.59
C THR A 208 -24.74 0.21 16.05
N ARG A 209 -24.48 -1.07 16.31
CA ARG A 209 -24.17 -1.62 17.64
C ARG A 209 -23.12 -2.72 17.56
N ILE A 210 -22.13 -2.66 18.44
CA ILE A 210 -21.17 -3.76 18.67
C ILE A 210 -21.44 -4.37 20.04
N ILE A 211 -21.53 -5.70 20.12
CA ILE A 211 -21.58 -6.43 21.38
C ILE A 211 -20.25 -7.20 21.52
N PRO A 212 -19.31 -6.70 22.34
CA PRO A 212 -18.06 -7.40 22.56
C PRO A 212 -18.32 -8.71 23.33
N TYR A 213 -17.55 -9.75 23.02
CA TYR A 213 -17.54 -10.98 23.81
C TYR A 213 -16.12 -11.52 23.92
N ALA A 214 -15.87 -12.33 24.94
CA ALA A 214 -14.62 -13.05 25.12
C ALA A 214 -14.90 -14.48 25.53
N ASP A 215 -13.97 -15.37 25.24
CA ASP A 215 -14.06 -16.79 25.57
C ASP A 215 -12.87 -17.17 26.49
N PRO A 216 -12.80 -16.63 27.73
CA PRO A 216 -11.73 -16.96 28.67
C PRO A 216 -11.77 -18.44 29.10
N GLN A 217 -10.59 -18.96 29.42
CA GLN A 217 -10.41 -20.31 29.94
C GLN A 217 -10.39 -20.30 31.48
N SER A 218 -11.00 -21.30 32.10
CA SER A 218 -10.86 -21.55 33.55
C SER A 218 -9.61 -22.40 33.82
N ASP A 219 -9.14 -22.45 35.07
CA ASP A 219 -8.06 -23.35 35.54
C ASP A 219 -8.27 -24.83 35.15
N ALA A 220 -9.53 -25.27 35.00
CA ALA A 220 -9.89 -26.63 34.59
C ALA A 220 -9.89 -26.85 33.05
N GLY A 221 -9.41 -25.87 32.27
CA GLY A 221 -9.34 -25.92 30.81
C GLY A 221 -10.67 -25.70 30.08
N THR A 222 -11.75 -25.39 30.81
CA THR A 222 -13.08 -25.14 30.21
C THR A 222 -13.21 -23.70 29.74
N THR A 223 -13.73 -23.50 28.53
CA THR A 223 -13.99 -22.16 27.96
C THR A 223 -15.39 -21.69 28.30
N SER A 224 -15.54 -20.44 28.78
CA SER A 224 -16.85 -19.85 29.07
C SER A 224 -17.02 -18.51 28.38
N ARG A 225 -18.04 -18.39 27.52
CA ARG A 225 -18.33 -17.13 26.81
C ARG A 225 -18.89 -16.08 27.76
N ILE A 226 -18.25 -14.90 27.78
CA ILE A 226 -18.73 -13.71 28.47
C ILE A 226 -19.06 -12.63 27.44
N TYR A 227 -20.19 -11.94 27.63
CA TYR A 227 -20.57 -10.79 26.81
C TYR A 227 -20.32 -9.50 27.59
N GLY A 228 -19.71 -8.52 26.95
CA GLY A 228 -19.61 -7.17 27.47
C GLY A 228 -20.83 -6.33 27.12
N SER A 229 -20.88 -5.12 27.66
CA SER A 229 -21.95 -4.16 27.38
C SER A 229 -21.97 -3.76 25.90
N PRO A 230 -23.16 -3.63 25.28
CA PRO A 230 -23.27 -3.09 23.93
C PRO A 230 -22.68 -1.68 23.82
N VAL A 231 -21.98 -1.43 22.72
CA VAL A 231 -21.46 -0.12 22.33
C VAL A 231 -22.22 0.36 21.12
N ASP A 232 -22.93 1.49 21.27
CA ASP A 232 -23.78 2.05 20.22
C ASP A 232 -23.07 3.17 19.47
N SER A 233 -23.31 3.22 18.16
CA SER A 233 -22.94 4.37 17.35
C SER A 233 -23.75 5.60 17.76
N GLU A 234 -23.12 6.77 17.78
CA GLU A 234 -23.80 8.06 17.94
C GLU A 234 -24.90 8.29 16.88
N TYR A 235 -24.85 7.57 15.76
CA TYR A 235 -25.81 7.64 14.66
C TYR A 235 -26.82 6.50 14.63
N ILE A 236 -26.95 5.69 15.69
CA ILE A 236 -27.86 4.52 15.72
C ILE A 236 -29.30 4.86 15.31
N ASN A 237 -29.79 6.06 15.67
CA ASN A 237 -31.15 6.53 15.36
C ASN A 237 -31.31 7.13 13.95
N ASN A 238 -30.22 7.27 13.18
CA ASN A 238 -30.28 7.71 11.78
C ASN A 238 -30.66 6.57 10.83
N TYR A 239 -30.78 5.36 11.35
CA TYR A 239 -31.08 4.16 10.59
C TYR A 239 -32.46 3.63 10.95
N PRO A 240 -33.13 2.93 10.01
CA PRO A 240 -34.44 2.35 10.27
C PRO A 240 -34.42 1.22 11.31
N ASP A 241 -33.26 0.61 11.55
CA ASP A 241 -33.07 -0.49 12.49
C ASP A 241 -31.66 -0.51 13.10
N VAL A 242 -31.48 -1.32 14.15
CA VAL A 242 -30.20 -1.54 14.83
C VAL A 242 -29.44 -2.70 14.20
N TYR A 243 -28.37 -2.39 13.47
CA TYR A 243 -27.48 -3.36 12.85
C TYR A 243 -26.41 -3.79 13.87
N THR A 244 -26.61 -4.95 14.50
CA THR A 244 -25.74 -5.44 15.57
C THR A 244 -24.68 -6.43 15.06
N GLU A 245 -23.45 -6.34 15.56
CA GLU A 245 -22.39 -7.33 15.34
C GLU A 245 -21.70 -7.73 16.64
N HIS A 246 -21.37 -9.01 16.75
CA HIS A 246 -20.56 -9.54 17.84
C HIS A 246 -19.08 -9.48 17.47
N VAL A 247 -18.26 -8.94 18.37
CA VAL A 247 -16.80 -8.84 18.18
C VAL A 247 -16.12 -9.61 19.29
N GLN A 248 -15.29 -10.58 18.92
CA GLN A 248 -14.50 -11.34 19.88
C GLN A 248 -13.26 -10.55 20.30
N PHE A 249 -12.99 -10.55 21.61
CA PHE A 249 -11.75 -10.07 22.18
C PHE A 249 -10.85 -11.25 22.54
N THR A 250 -9.54 -11.11 22.32
CA THR A 250 -8.52 -12.14 22.60
C THR A 250 -7.59 -11.71 23.74
N GLU A 251 -6.73 -12.63 24.18
CA GLU A 251 -5.71 -12.35 25.20
C GLU A 251 -4.79 -11.18 24.81
N GLU A 252 -4.43 -11.06 23.53
CA GLU A 252 -3.64 -9.94 23.01
C GLU A 252 -4.31 -8.58 23.23
N GLN A 253 -5.64 -8.57 23.36
CA GLN A 253 -6.46 -7.40 23.60
C GLN A 253 -6.80 -7.20 25.08
N GLY A 254 -6.15 -7.95 25.98
CA GLY A 254 -6.27 -7.82 27.42
C GLY A 254 -7.35 -8.67 28.08
N VAL A 255 -7.94 -9.63 27.36
CA VAL A 255 -8.78 -10.67 27.97
C VAL A 255 -7.90 -11.50 28.91
N LYS A 256 -8.41 -11.77 30.11
CA LYS A 256 -7.74 -12.62 31.10
C LYS A 256 -8.62 -13.82 31.40
N ASP A 257 -7.95 -14.94 31.61
CA ASP A 257 -8.56 -16.15 32.12
C ASP A 257 -9.21 -15.93 33.49
N VAL A 258 -10.25 -16.71 33.73
CA VAL A 258 -11.02 -16.61 34.96
C VAL A 258 -10.39 -17.57 35.97
N ASN A 259 -9.68 -17.01 36.95
CA ASN A 259 -9.23 -17.75 38.15
C ASN A 259 -10.41 -18.29 38.95
#